data_AF-A0AAE4MDX6-F1
#
_entry.id   AF-A0AAE4MDX6-F1
#
_cell.length_a   1.000
_cell.length_b   1.000
_cell.length_c   1.000
_cell.angle_alpha   90.00
_cell.angle_beta   90.00
_cell.angle_gamma   90.00
#
_symmetry.space_group_name_H-M   'P 1'
#
loop_
_entity.id
_entity.type
_entity.pdbx_description
1 polymer ?
#
loop_
_entity_poly.entity_id
_entity_poly.type
_entity_poly.pdbx_seq_one_letter_code
_entity_poly.pdbx_strand_id
1 'polypeptide(L)'
;MDCLTIYTDGASRGNPGEAAAAWLILRGTDVLESDVLVLGKQTNNVAEYTALIHAIRSAKKFAEPKTTELIIYSDSELMISQMNGTYKVRSASLQPLHQEAKESASAFAKVTYHHVPRENPYIGSCDWLCNNALDKRSAADLIDDLRKGREPIECKPIGVVHSPFKERGSAPNQGRNTQEISRIEIFPEYRDGLTGLSAGNAVFILCWFDRSERDILQVVPHGRKELTGVFATRAPVRPNPISLTLVTIESIEGTTLTVRGLEAFDNTPVLDIKPYHAGIDTPENE
;
A
#
# COMPACT_ATOMS: atom_id res chain seq x y z
N MET A 1 12.05 12.18 -42.22
CA MET A 1 11.00 11.17 -42.03
C MET A 1 10.73 11.08 -40.55
N ASP A 2 9.47 11.14 -40.14
CA ASP A 2 9.08 11.00 -38.74
C ASP A 2 9.30 9.55 -38.31
N CYS A 3 9.87 9.33 -37.12
CA CYS A 3 10.26 8.01 -36.67
C CYS A 3 10.05 7.88 -35.16
N LEU A 4 9.43 6.78 -34.74
CA LEU A 4 9.29 6.38 -33.36
C LEU A 4 10.14 5.15 -33.07
N THR A 5 10.89 5.22 -31.97
CA THR A 5 11.63 4.08 -31.43
C THR A 5 10.81 3.46 -30.32
N ILE A 6 10.58 2.15 -30.37
CA ILE A 6 9.75 1.44 -29.41
C ILE A 6 10.56 0.30 -28.79
N TYR A 7 10.50 0.16 -27.47
CA TYR A 7 11.00 -1.00 -26.75
C TYR A 7 9.83 -1.74 -26.14
N THR A 8 9.87 -3.07 -26.19
CA THR A 8 8.81 -3.93 -25.65
C THR A 8 9.40 -5.10 -24.91
N ASP A 9 8.74 -5.49 -23.82
CA ASP A 9 9.07 -6.70 -23.07
C ASP A 9 7.80 -7.34 -22.49
N GLY A 10 7.84 -8.66 -22.31
CA GLY A 10 6.78 -9.44 -21.69
C GLY A 10 7.34 -10.39 -20.64
N ALA A 11 6.79 -10.32 -19.42
CA ALA A 11 7.19 -11.20 -18.32
C ALA A 11 6.05 -12.14 -17.91
N SER A 12 6.40 -13.34 -17.44
CA SER A 12 5.47 -14.26 -16.80
C SER A 12 6.10 -15.02 -15.63
N ARG A 13 5.41 -15.07 -14.47
CA ARG A 13 5.82 -15.83 -13.27
C ARG A 13 5.35 -17.27 -13.35
N GLY A 14 6.04 -18.06 -14.16
CA GLY A 14 5.64 -19.42 -14.56
C GLY A 14 5.32 -19.46 -16.05
N ASN A 15 5.16 -20.65 -16.66
CA ASN A 15 4.90 -20.74 -18.09
C ASN A 15 3.90 -21.86 -18.42
N PRO A 16 2.58 -21.63 -18.25
CA PRO A 16 1.93 -20.33 -18.01
C PRO A 16 1.93 -19.87 -16.54
N GLY A 17 1.89 -18.55 -16.32
CA GLY A 17 1.87 -17.89 -15.00
C GLY A 17 1.35 -16.45 -15.07
N GLU A 18 1.22 -15.77 -13.92
CA GLU A 18 0.83 -14.35 -13.89
C GLU A 18 1.78 -13.52 -14.75
N ALA A 19 1.24 -12.81 -15.73
CA ALA A 19 2.01 -12.19 -16.78
C ALA A 19 1.70 -10.69 -16.93
N ALA A 20 2.68 -9.95 -17.43
CA ALA A 20 2.58 -8.54 -17.76
C ALA A 20 3.29 -8.25 -19.08
N ALA A 21 2.84 -7.21 -19.76
CA ALA A 21 3.38 -6.72 -21.02
C ALA A 21 3.66 -5.22 -20.89
N ALA A 22 4.88 -4.79 -21.19
CA ALA A 22 5.30 -3.41 -21.06
C ALA A 22 5.89 -2.87 -22.37
N TRP A 23 5.74 -1.57 -22.58
CA TRP A 23 6.33 -0.89 -23.71
C TRP A 23 6.74 0.53 -23.39
N LEU A 24 7.73 1.01 -24.13
CA LEU A 24 8.30 2.34 -24.07
C LEU A 24 8.35 2.92 -25.48
N ILE A 25 7.80 4.11 -25.69
CA ILE A 25 7.78 4.81 -26.99
C ILE A 25 8.59 6.08 -26.87
N LEU A 26 9.55 6.25 -27.79
CA LEU A 26 10.41 7.43 -27.88
C LEU A 26 10.33 8.10 -29.24
N ARG A 27 10.57 9.41 -29.26
CA ARG A 27 10.87 10.19 -30.46
C ARG A 27 12.23 10.87 -30.25
N GLY A 28 13.24 10.40 -30.96
CA GLY A 28 14.62 10.76 -30.65
C GLY A 28 15.00 10.26 -29.25
N THR A 29 15.28 11.18 -28.33
CA THR A 29 15.57 10.88 -26.92
C THR A 29 14.38 11.08 -25.98
N ASP A 30 13.29 11.66 -26.49
CA ASP A 30 12.14 12.02 -25.66
C ASP A 30 11.23 10.80 -25.47
N VAL A 31 10.97 10.45 -24.21
CA VAL A 31 9.99 9.40 -23.86
C VAL A 31 8.59 9.99 -24.00
N LEU A 32 7.83 9.47 -24.96
CA LEU A 32 6.44 9.86 -25.21
C LEU A 32 5.46 9.05 -24.36
N GLU A 33 5.77 7.77 -24.13
CA GLU A 33 4.94 6.87 -23.32
C GLU A 33 5.79 5.76 -22.71
N SER A 34 5.45 5.37 -21.49
CA SER A 34 5.99 4.22 -20.75
C SER A 34 4.82 3.60 -20.00
N ASP A 35 4.40 2.40 -20.39
CA ASP A 35 3.16 1.80 -19.90
C ASP A 35 3.27 0.28 -19.75
N VAL A 36 2.38 -0.30 -18.95
CA VAL A 36 2.36 -1.73 -18.62
C VAL A 36 0.94 -2.24 -18.44
N LEU A 37 0.69 -3.44 -18.94
CA LEU A 37 -0.58 -4.13 -18.84
C LEU A 37 -0.40 -5.48 -18.16
N VAL A 38 -1.17 -5.74 -17.09
CA VAL A 38 -1.23 -7.06 -16.45
C VAL A 38 -2.24 -7.94 -17.18
N LEU A 39 -1.85 -9.18 -17.51
CA LEU A 39 -2.56 -10.07 -18.43
C LEU A 39 -3.23 -11.28 -17.75
N GLY A 40 -3.04 -11.43 -16.43
CA GLY A 40 -3.41 -12.67 -15.73
C GLY A 40 -2.51 -13.84 -16.15
N LYS A 41 -3.03 -15.08 -16.07
CA LYS A 41 -2.25 -16.28 -16.40
C LYS A 41 -2.04 -16.43 -17.91
N GLN A 42 -0.81 -16.17 -18.37
CA GLN A 42 -0.39 -16.35 -19.76
C GLN A 42 1.00 -16.99 -19.84
N THR A 43 1.40 -17.39 -21.05
CA THR A 43 2.78 -17.81 -21.32
C THR A 43 3.67 -16.59 -21.59
N ASN A 44 4.98 -16.73 -21.43
CA ASN A 44 5.92 -15.63 -21.73
C ASN A 44 5.74 -15.11 -23.17
N ASN A 45 5.65 -16.02 -24.14
CA ASN A 45 5.50 -15.65 -25.55
C ASN A 45 4.20 -14.90 -25.85
N VAL A 46 3.12 -15.19 -25.12
CA VAL A 46 1.87 -14.43 -25.25
C VAL A 46 2.04 -13.02 -24.66
N ALA A 47 2.74 -12.87 -23.54
CA ALA A 47 3.05 -11.57 -22.95
C ALA A 47 3.86 -10.69 -23.91
N GLU A 48 4.90 -11.25 -24.51
CA GLU A 48 5.76 -10.59 -25.50
C GLU A 48 4.97 -10.06 -26.71
N TYR A 49 4.15 -10.92 -27.32
CA TYR A 49 3.29 -10.51 -28.43
C TYR A 49 2.26 -9.46 -28.02
N THR A 50 1.74 -9.55 -26.79
CA THR A 50 0.78 -8.56 -26.28
C THR A 50 1.45 -7.21 -26.09
N ALA A 51 2.69 -7.17 -25.58
CA ALA A 51 3.48 -5.96 -25.47
C ALA A 51 3.68 -5.30 -26.83
N LEU A 52 4.05 -6.09 -27.84
CA LEU A 52 4.19 -5.61 -29.22
C LEU A 52 2.91 -4.99 -29.78
N ILE A 53 1.78 -5.69 -29.65
CA ILE A 53 0.49 -5.22 -30.17
C ILE A 53 0.08 -3.91 -29.52
N HIS A 54 0.17 -3.84 -28.19
CA HIS A 54 -0.19 -2.64 -27.44
C HIS A 54 0.73 -1.47 -27.76
N ALA A 55 2.03 -1.72 -27.91
CA ALA A 55 2.98 -0.69 -28.31
C ALA A 55 2.65 -0.11 -29.69
N ILE A 56 2.38 -0.96 -30.70
CA ILE A 56 2.00 -0.52 -32.06
C ILE A 56 0.68 0.26 -32.03
N ARG A 57 -0.30 -0.20 -31.25
CA ARG A 57 -1.59 0.50 -31.10
C ARG A 57 -1.40 1.86 -30.46
N SER A 58 -0.59 1.95 -29.41
CA SER A 58 -0.36 3.19 -28.70
C SER A 58 0.47 4.18 -29.52
N ALA A 59 1.40 3.70 -30.34
CA ALA A 59 2.17 4.51 -31.28
C ALA A 59 1.29 5.34 -32.23
N LYS A 60 0.06 4.90 -32.52
CA LYS A 60 -0.90 5.67 -33.34
C LYS A 60 -1.27 7.03 -32.72
N LYS A 61 -1.17 7.19 -31.39
CA LYS A 61 -1.39 8.47 -30.71
C LYS A 61 -0.32 9.51 -31.06
N PHE A 62 0.86 9.04 -31.45
CA PHE A 62 2.07 9.85 -31.64
C PHE A 62 2.59 9.82 -33.08
N ALA A 63 1.80 9.31 -34.02
CA ALA A 63 2.22 9.07 -35.39
C ALA A 63 1.21 9.64 -36.38
N GLU A 64 1.72 10.16 -37.48
CA GLU A 64 0.91 10.45 -38.64
C GLU A 64 0.74 9.15 -39.47
N PRO A 65 -0.50 8.77 -39.80
CA PRO A 65 -0.76 7.54 -40.55
C PRO A 65 0.01 7.50 -41.88
N LYS A 66 0.61 6.34 -42.19
CA LYS A 66 1.35 6.08 -43.45
C LYS A 66 2.56 6.97 -43.71
N THR A 67 2.96 7.85 -42.80
CA THR A 67 4.14 8.73 -42.95
C THR A 67 5.20 8.49 -41.87
N THR A 68 4.79 8.12 -40.65
CA THR A 68 5.71 7.78 -39.56
C THR A 68 6.23 6.34 -39.69
N GLU A 69 7.54 6.15 -39.50
CA GLU A 69 8.19 4.84 -39.38
C GLU A 69 8.27 4.39 -37.91
N LEU A 70 8.20 3.08 -37.66
CA LEU A 70 8.44 2.48 -36.35
C LEU A 70 9.69 1.61 -36.37
N ILE A 71 10.55 1.78 -35.37
CA ILE A 71 11.69 0.89 -35.10
C ILE A 71 11.43 0.22 -33.76
N ILE A 72 11.17 -1.08 -33.79
CA ILE A 72 10.78 -1.86 -32.61
C ILE A 72 11.93 -2.74 -32.16
N TYR A 73 12.24 -2.66 -30.87
CA TYR A 73 13.28 -3.40 -30.18
C TYR A 73 12.69 -4.31 -29.09
N SER A 74 13.15 -5.56 -29.03
CA SER A 74 12.80 -6.53 -27.99
C SER A 74 13.94 -7.53 -27.82
N ASP A 75 14.08 -8.13 -26.64
CA ASP A 75 14.96 -9.27 -26.38
C ASP A 75 14.29 -10.63 -26.70
N SER A 76 13.03 -10.62 -27.14
CA SER A 76 12.32 -11.83 -27.58
C SER A 76 12.75 -12.27 -28.98
N GLU A 77 13.80 -13.09 -29.06
CA GLU A 77 14.32 -13.61 -30.34
C GLU A 77 13.23 -14.34 -31.17
N LEU A 78 12.34 -15.09 -30.49
CA LEU A 78 11.23 -15.79 -31.15
C LEU A 78 10.28 -14.81 -31.84
N MET A 79 9.78 -13.81 -31.10
CA MET A 79 8.83 -12.83 -31.61
C MET A 79 9.45 -12.02 -32.75
N ILE A 80 10.67 -11.53 -32.58
CA ILE A 80 11.39 -10.77 -33.61
C ILE A 80 11.59 -11.61 -34.87
N SER A 81 12.02 -12.87 -34.73
CA SER A 81 12.21 -13.79 -35.87
C SER A 81 10.91 -14.11 -36.60
N GLN A 82 9.79 -14.21 -35.88
CA GLN A 82 8.48 -14.45 -36.47
C GLN A 82 7.92 -13.20 -37.16
N MET A 83 8.15 -12.00 -36.61
CA MET A 83 7.73 -10.73 -37.25
C MET A 83 8.54 -10.42 -38.50
N ASN A 84 9.84 -10.73 -38.50
CA ASN A 84 10.71 -10.61 -39.68
C ASN A 84 10.45 -11.71 -40.74
N GLY A 85 9.61 -12.71 -40.44
CA GLY A 85 9.28 -13.79 -41.37
C GLY A 85 10.34 -14.89 -41.49
N THR A 86 11.42 -14.81 -40.72
CA THR A 86 12.46 -15.85 -40.64
C THR A 86 11.87 -17.15 -40.09
N TYR A 87 11.03 -17.06 -39.05
CA TYR A 87 10.40 -18.20 -38.40
C TYR A 87 8.89 -18.26 -38.67
N LYS A 88 8.37 -19.48 -38.85
CA LYS A 88 6.91 -19.72 -38.97
C LYS A 88 6.25 -19.74 -37.60
N VAL A 89 5.07 -19.14 -37.49
CA VAL A 89 4.23 -19.19 -36.27
C VAL A 89 3.40 -20.47 -36.27
N ARG A 90 3.90 -21.49 -35.59
CA ARG A 90 3.23 -22.81 -35.50
C ARG A 90 2.24 -22.91 -34.34
N SER A 91 2.41 -22.12 -33.28
CA SER A 91 1.53 -22.17 -32.12
C SER A 91 0.16 -21.59 -32.46
N ALA A 92 -0.90 -22.37 -32.21
CA ALA A 92 -2.27 -21.91 -32.39
C ALA A 92 -2.60 -20.69 -31.50
N SER A 93 -1.96 -20.54 -30.33
CA SER A 93 -2.16 -19.38 -29.46
C SER A 93 -1.46 -18.11 -29.96
N LEU A 94 -0.36 -18.24 -30.71
CA LEU A 94 0.41 -17.10 -31.20
C LEU A 94 0.00 -16.65 -32.61
N GLN A 95 -0.59 -17.53 -33.42
CA GLN A 95 -1.11 -17.20 -34.74
C GLN A 95 -2.05 -15.98 -34.76
N PRO A 96 -3.08 -15.87 -33.88
CA PRO A 96 -3.93 -14.69 -33.86
C PRO A 96 -3.17 -13.43 -33.47
N LEU A 97 -2.28 -13.50 -32.48
CA LEU A 97 -1.49 -12.35 -32.02
C LEU A 97 -0.51 -11.85 -33.09
N HIS A 98 0.13 -12.77 -33.81
CA HIS A 98 1.02 -12.44 -34.93
C HIS A 98 0.27 -11.74 -36.06
N GLN A 99 -0.91 -12.26 -36.40
CA GLN A 99 -1.77 -11.66 -37.42
C GLN A 99 -2.20 -10.25 -37.02
N GLU A 100 -2.65 -10.07 -35.77
CA GLU A 100 -3.06 -8.79 -35.22
C GLU A 100 -1.91 -7.76 -35.18
N ALA A 101 -0.69 -8.19 -34.82
CA ALA A 101 0.49 -7.34 -34.83
C ALA A 101 0.81 -6.86 -36.26
N LYS A 102 0.73 -7.74 -37.26
CA LYS A 102 0.92 -7.38 -38.68
C LYS A 102 -0.14 -6.42 -39.19
N GLU A 103 -1.42 -6.69 -38.90
CA GLU A 103 -2.52 -5.82 -39.27
C GLU A 103 -2.35 -4.42 -38.65
N SER A 104 -1.97 -4.36 -37.38
CA SER A 104 -1.72 -3.09 -36.68
C SER A 104 -0.53 -2.33 -37.26
N ALA A 105 0.56 -3.04 -37.61
CA ALA A 105 1.75 -2.46 -38.23
C ALA A 105 1.46 -1.86 -39.62
N SER A 106 0.44 -2.35 -40.33
CA SER A 106 0.09 -1.83 -41.66
C SER A 106 -0.34 -0.37 -41.65
N ALA A 107 -0.65 0.23 -40.49
CA ALA A 107 -1.02 1.65 -40.38
C ALA A 107 0.15 2.63 -40.59
N PHE A 108 1.40 2.15 -40.50
CA PHE A 108 2.61 2.97 -40.51
C PHE A 108 3.30 2.92 -41.88
N ALA A 109 4.21 3.85 -42.15
CA ALA A 109 4.97 3.90 -43.41
C ALA A 109 5.85 2.65 -43.57
N LYS A 110 6.52 2.29 -42.47
CA LYS A 110 7.41 1.13 -42.36
C LYS A 110 7.54 0.74 -40.90
N VAL A 111 7.63 -0.56 -40.63
CA VAL A 111 7.92 -1.08 -39.29
C VAL A 111 9.10 -2.05 -39.41
N THR A 112 10.14 -1.86 -38.60
CA THR A 112 11.29 -2.76 -38.50
C THR A 112 11.40 -3.35 -37.11
N TYR A 113 11.85 -4.60 -37.03
CA TYR A 113 11.95 -5.36 -35.79
C TYR A 113 13.39 -5.80 -35.57
N HIS A 114 13.95 -5.42 -34.42
CA HIS A 114 15.34 -5.67 -34.07
C HIS A 114 15.45 -6.36 -32.72
N HIS A 115 16.21 -7.44 -32.69
CA HIS A 115 16.57 -8.09 -31.44
C HIS A 115 17.66 -7.28 -30.74
N VAL A 116 17.53 -7.09 -29.43
CA VAL A 116 18.52 -6.43 -28.57
C VAL A 116 18.76 -7.24 -27.30
N PRO A 117 19.96 -7.16 -26.70
CA PRO A 117 20.25 -7.87 -25.46
C PRO A 117 19.45 -7.30 -24.29
N ARG A 118 19.20 -8.12 -23.26
CA ARG A 118 18.48 -7.75 -22.02
C ARG A 118 19.15 -6.62 -21.25
N GLU A 119 20.46 -6.49 -21.39
CA GLU A 119 21.26 -5.42 -20.78
C GLU A 119 21.00 -4.04 -21.42
N ASN A 120 20.20 -3.97 -22.51
CA ASN A 120 19.78 -2.70 -23.04
C ASN A 120 18.94 -1.92 -22.00
N PRO A 121 19.27 -0.66 -21.68
CA PRO A 121 18.61 0.07 -20.59
C PRO A 121 17.11 0.31 -20.82
N TYR A 122 16.66 0.40 -22.07
CA TYR A 122 15.26 0.58 -22.39
C TYR A 122 14.47 -0.73 -22.32
N ILE A 123 15.09 -1.87 -22.65
CA ILE A 123 14.53 -3.20 -22.36
C ILE A 123 14.45 -3.42 -20.86
N GLY A 124 15.53 -3.14 -20.12
CA GLY A 124 15.53 -3.21 -18.66
C GLY A 124 14.46 -2.32 -18.01
N SER A 125 14.11 -1.20 -18.63
CA SER A 125 12.98 -0.36 -18.18
C SER A 125 11.62 -1.07 -18.37
N CYS A 126 11.43 -1.78 -19.49
CA CYS A 126 10.22 -2.55 -19.75
C CYS A 126 10.12 -3.79 -18.83
N ASP A 127 11.23 -4.51 -18.62
CA ASP A 127 11.31 -5.62 -17.66
C ASP A 127 10.98 -5.15 -16.24
N TRP A 128 11.56 -4.01 -15.83
CA TRP A 128 11.24 -3.41 -14.53
C TRP A 128 9.75 -3.09 -14.38
N LEU A 129 9.12 -2.51 -15.42
CA LEU A 129 7.69 -2.21 -15.41
C LEU A 129 6.85 -3.48 -15.24
N CYS A 130 7.15 -4.52 -16.00
CA CYS A 130 6.50 -5.82 -15.90
C CYS A 130 6.63 -6.41 -14.47
N ASN A 131 7.85 -6.52 -13.96
CA ASN A 131 8.10 -7.12 -12.66
C ASN A 131 7.48 -6.31 -11.51
N ASN A 132 7.58 -4.99 -11.53
CA ASN A 132 6.97 -4.11 -10.55
C ASN A 132 5.44 -4.17 -10.59
N ALA A 133 4.82 -4.28 -11.77
CA ALA A 133 3.37 -4.46 -11.88
C ALA A 133 2.92 -5.81 -11.28
N LEU A 134 3.66 -6.89 -11.54
CA LEU A 134 3.39 -8.21 -10.99
C LEU A 134 3.62 -8.27 -9.47
N ASP A 135 4.63 -7.59 -8.94
CA ASP A 135 4.87 -7.48 -7.50
C ASP A 135 3.77 -6.68 -6.78
N LYS A 136 3.36 -5.53 -7.34
CA LYS A 136 2.27 -4.72 -6.78
C LYS A 136 0.96 -5.49 -6.75
N ARG A 137 0.66 -6.24 -7.81
CA ARG A 137 -0.51 -7.13 -7.83
C ARG A 137 -0.42 -8.19 -6.75
N SER A 138 0.74 -8.84 -6.60
CA SER A 138 0.96 -9.86 -5.56
C SER A 138 0.75 -9.28 -4.14
N ALA A 139 1.20 -8.05 -3.89
CA ALA A 139 0.99 -7.38 -2.61
C ALA A 139 -0.47 -6.97 -2.37
N ALA A 140 -1.15 -6.46 -3.41
CA ALA A 140 -2.56 -6.11 -3.34
C ALA A 140 -3.43 -7.36 -3.11
N ASP A 141 -3.16 -8.44 -3.85
CA ASP A 141 -3.83 -9.73 -3.69
C ASP A 141 -3.61 -10.30 -2.28
N LEU A 142 -2.39 -10.18 -1.73
CA LEU A 142 -2.12 -10.58 -0.34
C LEU A 142 -2.90 -9.73 0.67
N ILE A 143 -2.98 -8.42 0.47
CA ILE A 143 -3.75 -7.52 1.34
C ILE A 143 -5.24 -7.84 1.25
N ASP A 144 -5.75 -8.06 0.04
CA ASP A 144 -7.14 -8.42 -0.21
C ASP A 144 -7.45 -9.77 0.42
N ASP A 145 -6.59 -10.78 0.29
CA ASP A 145 -6.74 -12.07 0.95
C ASP A 145 -6.68 -11.95 2.49
N LEU A 146 -5.78 -11.13 3.03
CA LEU A 146 -5.70 -10.86 4.48
C LEU A 146 -6.93 -10.10 5.01
N ARG A 147 -7.60 -9.33 4.16
CA ARG A 147 -8.83 -8.58 4.46
C ARG A 147 -10.11 -9.33 4.05
N LYS A 148 -9.98 -10.41 3.30
CA LYS A 148 -11.11 -11.13 2.70
C LYS A 148 -12.04 -11.65 3.79
N GLY A 149 -13.32 -11.32 3.66
CA GLY A 149 -14.34 -11.69 4.64
C GLY A 149 -14.24 -10.97 5.99
N ARG A 150 -13.41 -9.91 6.11
CA ARG A 150 -13.35 -9.06 7.30
C ARG A 150 -14.08 -7.75 7.03
N GLU A 151 -15.23 -7.59 7.66
CA GLU A 151 -15.91 -6.29 7.72
C GLU A 151 -15.04 -5.26 8.45
N PRO A 152 -15.14 -3.95 8.11
CA PRO A 152 -14.49 -2.90 8.87
C PRO A 152 -14.89 -2.96 10.35
N ILE A 153 -13.92 -2.80 11.25
CA ILE A 153 -14.17 -2.75 12.68
C ILE A 153 -14.65 -1.35 13.06
N GLU A 154 -15.85 -1.25 13.61
CA GLU A 154 -16.40 -0.04 14.21
C GLU A 154 -16.14 -0.04 15.72
N CYS A 155 -15.40 0.95 16.22
CA CYS A 155 -15.24 1.17 17.67
C CYS A 155 -16.23 2.25 18.13
N LYS A 156 -17.10 1.90 19.08
CA LYS A 156 -18.06 2.83 19.68
C LYS A 156 -17.51 3.38 20.99
N PRO A 157 -17.39 4.70 21.17
CA PRO A 157 -16.99 5.26 22.44
C PRO A 157 -17.97 4.87 23.56
N ILE A 158 -17.42 4.51 24.72
CA ILE A 158 -18.19 4.15 25.92
C ILE A 158 -18.27 5.29 26.93
N GLY A 159 -17.54 6.37 26.70
CA GLY A 159 -17.49 7.53 27.57
C GLY A 159 -16.54 8.59 27.05
N VAL A 160 -16.32 9.60 27.88
CA VAL A 160 -15.50 10.76 27.56
C VAL A 160 -14.60 11.14 28.74
N VAL A 161 -13.39 11.58 28.43
CA VAL A 161 -12.45 12.12 29.41
C VAL A 161 -12.73 13.60 29.64
N HIS A 162 -12.74 14.02 30.90
CA HIS A 162 -12.69 15.42 31.34
C HIS A 162 -11.38 15.67 32.11
N SER A 163 -10.46 16.44 31.55
CA SER A 163 -9.11 16.63 32.10
C SER A 163 -8.65 18.09 32.05
N PRO A 164 -7.62 18.50 32.81
CA PRO A 164 -7.08 19.85 32.71
C PRO A 164 -6.30 20.09 31.39
N PHE A 165 -6.06 19.07 30.58
CA PHE A 165 -5.22 19.13 29.39
C PHE A 165 -6.02 19.49 28.14
N LYS A 166 -6.08 20.77 27.80
CA LYS A 166 -6.95 21.26 26.71
C LYS A 166 -6.25 21.38 25.36
N GLU A 167 -4.94 21.56 25.37
CA GLU A 167 -4.16 21.91 24.18
C GLU A 167 -2.84 21.15 24.07
N ARG A 168 -2.25 21.17 22.88
CA ARG A 168 -0.97 20.50 22.60
C ARG A 168 0.12 21.07 23.53
N GLY A 169 0.84 20.17 24.20
CA GLY A 169 1.88 20.54 25.17
C GLY A 169 1.39 20.70 26.62
N SER A 170 0.06 20.72 26.86
CA SER A 170 -0.47 20.76 28.22
C SER A 170 -0.50 19.38 28.90
N ALA A 171 -0.69 18.30 28.14
CA ALA A 171 -0.64 16.94 28.66
C ALA A 171 0.80 16.46 28.88
N PRO A 172 1.07 15.64 29.92
CA PRO A 172 2.36 15.00 30.10
C PRO A 172 2.63 13.99 28.98
N ASN A 173 3.91 13.67 28.74
CA ASN A 173 4.28 12.66 27.74
C ASN A 173 3.79 11.23 28.07
N GLN A 174 3.54 10.93 29.35
CA GLN A 174 2.99 9.66 29.85
C GLN A 174 2.21 9.92 31.15
N GLY A 175 1.09 9.24 31.35
CA GLY A 175 0.19 9.46 32.49
C GLY A 175 0.82 9.22 33.85
N ARG A 176 1.74 8.25 33.96
CA ARG A 176 2.51 8.00 35.19
C ARG A 176 3.32 9.22 35.70
N ASN A 177 3.56 10.21 34.83
CA ASN A 177 4.33 11.41 35.15
C ASN A 177 3.46 12.58 35.62
N THR A 178 2.15 12.39 35.81
CA THR A 178 1.26 13.44 36.34
C THR A 178 0.54 12.98 37.60
N GLN A 179 0.26 13.95 38.48
CA GLN A 179 -0.58 13.79 39.65
C GLN A 179 -1.94 14.49 39.47
N GLU A 180 -2.17 15.14 38.33
CA GLU A 180 -3.44 15.80 38.03
C GLU A 180 -4.59 14.79 37.99
N ILE A 181 -5.74 15.24 38.49
CA ILE A 181 -6.97 14.46 38.50
C ILE A 181 -7.71 14.65 37.18
N SER A 182 -8.17 13.54 36.61
CA SER A 182 -9.10 13.54 35.48
C SER A 182 -10.38 12.81 35.88
N ARG A 183 -11.48 13.13 35.21
CA ARG A 183 -12.74 12.38 35.33
C ARG A 183 -13.01 11.64 34.04
N ILE A 184 -13.55 10.43 34.15
CA ILE A 184 -14.00 9.62 33.03
C ILE A 184 -15.50 9.47 33.20
N GLU A 185 -16.28 10.09 32.32
CA GLU A 185 -17.73 9.98 32.33
C GLU A 185 -18.15 8.88 31.36
N ILE A 186 -18.65 7.77 31.90
CA ILE A 186 -19.18 6.65 31.12
C ILE A 186 -20.61 6.95 30.70
N PHE A 187 -20.96 6.64 29.45
CA PHE A 187 -22.31 6.87 28.98
C PHE A 187 -23.31 5.96 29.71
N PRO A 188 -24.53 6.43 29.99
CA PRO A 188 -25.49 5.72 30.82
C PRO A 188 -25.76 4.28 30.40
N GLU A 189 -25.77 3.99 29.10
CA GLU A 189 -25.99 2.66 28.53
C GLU A 189 -24.88 1.64 28.87
N TYR A 190 -23.70 2.09 29.26
CA TYR A 190 -22.57 1.23 29.65
C TYR A 190 -22.34 1.18 31.17
N ARG A 191 -23.22 1.82 31.96
CA ARG A 191 -23.09 1.92 33.42
C ARG A 191 -22.84 0.57 34.11
N ASP A 192 -23.55 -0.47 33.70
CA ASP A 192 -23.46 -1.79 34.33
C ASP A 192 -22.06 -2.41 34.18
N GLY A 193 -21.28 -1.99 33.17
CA GLY A 193 -19.89 -2.39 32.97
C GLY A 193 -18.93 -1.89 34.06
N LEU A 194 -19.36 -0.95 34.91
CA LEU A 194 -18.58 -0.48 36.07
C LEU A 194 -18.69 -1.38 37.30
N THR A 195 -19.60 -2.35 37.27
CA THR A 195 -19.83 -3.26 38.40
C THR A 195 -18.54 -4.00 38.77
N GLY A 196 -18.15 -3.93 40.05
CA GLY A 196 -16.94 -4.58 40.57
C GLY A 196 -15.70 -3.66 40.60
N LEU A 197 -15.75 -2.49 39.96
CA LEU A 197 -14.73 -1.47 40.15
C LEU A 197 -14.93 -0.74 41.48
N SER A 198 -13.82 -0.38 42.12
CA SER A 198 -13.81 0.39 43.37
C SER A 198 -12.66 1.40 43.38
N ALA A 199 -12.75 2.37 44.29
CA ALA A 199 -11.60 3.19 44.64
C ALA A 199 -10.39 2.30 45.01
N GLY A 200 -9.20 2.75 44.64
CA GLY A 200 -7.94 2.01 44.78
C GLY A 200 -7.65 1.01 43.67
N ASN A 201 -8.60 0.67 42.79
CA ASN A 201 -8.31 -0.21 41.66
C ASN A 201 -7.35 0.47 40.68
N ALA A 202 -6.37 -0.30 40.22
CA ALA A 202 -5.55 0.06 39.07
C ALA A 202 -6.21 -0.51 37.80
N VAL A 203 -6.46 0.35 36.81
CA VAL A 203 -7.13 -0.05 35.55
C VAL A 203 -6.43 0.57 34.35
N PHE A 204 -6.40 -0.16 33.24
CA PHE A 204 -6.08 0.39 31.94
C PHE A 204 -7.28 1.13 31.37
N ILE A 205 -7.05 2.35 30.91
CA ILE A 205 -7.98 3.14 30.11
C ILE A 205 -7.46 3.13 28.67
N LEU A 206 -8.31 2.71 27.74
CA LEU A 206 -8.04 2.80 26.31
C LEU A 206 -8.86 3.97 25.75
N CYS A 207 -8.18 4.98 25.21
CA CYS A 207 -8.82 6.11 24.56
C CYS A 207 -8.55 6.12 23.06
N TRP A 208 -9.42 6.78 22.31
CA TRP A 208 -9.17 7.14 20.92
C TRP A 208 -8.59 8.56 20.86
N PHE A 209 -7.30 8.70 20.55
CA PHE A 209 -6.67 10.01 20.39
C PHE A 209 -7.04 10.61 19.03
N ASP A 210 -8.28 11.09 18.96
CA ASP A 210 -9.00 11.70 17.84
C ASP A 210 -8.25 12.82 17.10
N ARG A 211 -7.29 13.49 17.77
CA ARG A 211 -6.49 14.59 17.21
C ARG A 211 -5.15 14.16 16.62
N SER A 212 -4.90 12.85 16.48
CA SER A 212 -3.63 12.30 15.99
C SER A 212 -3.65 12.02 14.48
N GLU A 213 -2.53 12.29 13.81
CA GLU A 213 -2.30 11.89 12.42
C GLU A 213 -2.17 10.36 12.31
N ARG A 214 -2.78 9.77 11.26
CA ARG A 214 -2.99 8.31 11.15
C ARG A 214 -2.15 7.65 10.05
N ASP A 215 -1.59 8.45 9.15
CA ASP A 215 -0.77 8.03 8.01
C ASP A 215 0.75 8.06 8.32
N ILE A 216 1.14 8.62 9.46
CA ILE A 216 2.53 8.62 9.93
C ILE A 216 2.91 7.23 10.47
N LEU A 217 3.97 6.64 9.91
CA LEU A 217 4.50 5.33 10.32
C LEU A 217 5.87 5.37 11.00
N GLN A 218 6.54 6.53 11.02
CA GLN A 218 7.84 6.71 11.67
C GLN A 218 7.91 8.07 12.38
N VAL A 219 8.55 8.11 13.54
CA VAL A 219 8.73 9.30 14.38
C VAL A 219 10.13 9.31 14.96
N VAL A 220 10.61 10.48 15.42
CA VAL A 220 11.78 10.55 16.32
C VAL A 220 11.23 10.68 17.75
N PRO A 221 11.30 9.62 18.59
CA PRO A 221 10.72 9.67 19.93
C PRO A 221 11.39 10.71 20.82
N HIS A 222 10.64 11.26 21.77
CA HIS A 222 11.18 12.20 22.75
C HIS A 222 12.39 11.60 23.49
N GLY A 223 13.50 12.33 23.53
CA GLY A 223 14.75 11.87 24.14
C GLY A 223 15.62 10.94 23.27
N ARG A 224 15.22 10.66 22.02
CA ARG A 224 16.01 9.88 21.05
C ARG A 224 16.41 10.75 19.85
N LYS A 225 17.39 10.27 19.07
CA LYS A 225 17.88 10.92 17.85
C LYS A 225 17.52 10.17 16.56
N GLU A 226 17.14 8.90 16.68
CA GLU A 226 16.92 8.02 15.53
C GLU A 226 15.45 7.94 15.14
N LEU A 227 15.20 7.90 13.83
CA LEU A 227 13.89 7.64 13.27
C LEU A 227 13.47 6.21 13.63
N THR A 228 12.30 6.07 14.25
CA THR A 228 11.79 4.82 14.80
C THR A 228 10.37 4.57 14.29
N GLY A 229 10.05 3.32 13.91
CA GLY A 229 8.70 2.95 13.52
C GLY A 229 7.70 3.12 14.67
N VAL A 230 6.50 3.64 14.39
CA VAL A 230 5.50 3.99 15.43
C VAL A 230 5.09 2.81 16.30
N PHE A 231 5.17 1.57 15.79
CA PHE A 231 4.86 0.34 16.54
C PHE A 231 5.92 -0.04 17.58
N ALA A 232 7.14 0.49 17.49
CA ALA A 232 8.19 0.32 18.49
C ALA A 232 8.22 1.46 19.53
N THR A 233 7.16 2.27 19.59
CA THR A 233 7.07 3.47 20.44
C THR A 233 5.67 3.58 21.08
N ARG A 234 5.49 4.61 21.92
CA ARG A 234 4.18 5.02 22.46
C ARG A 234 3.68 6.33 21.84
N ALA A 235 4.16 6.69 20.66
CA ALA A 235 3.73 7.92 20.00
C ALA A 235 2.22 7.89 19.68
N PRO A 236 1.50 9.02 19.84
CA PRO A 236 0.06 9.09 19.58
C PRO A 236 -0.27 9.00 18.08
N VAL A 237 0.65 9.40 17.21
CA VAL A 237 0.51 9.29 15.74
C VAL A 237 0.74 7.86 15.28
N ARG A 238 -0.32 7.22 14.75
CA ARG A 238 -0.35 5.81 14.35
C ARG A 238 -1.67 5.48 13.64
N PRO A 239 -1.74 4.39 12.84
CA PRO A 239 -2.93 4.04 12.05
C PRO A 239 -4.25 3.97 12.84
N ASN A 240 -4.17 3.37 14.03
CA ASN A 240 -5.23 3.37 15.02
C ASN A 240 -4.69 4.04 16.29
N PRO A 241 -5.00 5.32 16.54
CA PRO A 241 -4.45 6.10 17.65
C PRO A 241 -5.09 5.73 18.99
N ILE A 242 -5.02 4.45 19.33
CA ILE A 242 -5.50 3.90 20.60
C ILE A 242 -4.42 4.12 21.65
N SER A 243 -4.77 4.84 22.71
CA SER A 243 -3.93 4.97 23.90
C SER A 243 -4.08 3.76 24.81
N LEU A 244 -3.07 3.55 25.66
CA LEU A 244 -3.12 2.57 26.73
C LEU A 244 -2.50 3.22 27.96
N THR A 245 -3.31 3.52 28.96
CA THR A 245 -2.84 4.24 30.15
C THR A 245 -3.28 3.51 31.40
N LEU A 246 -2.32 3.20 32.27
CA LEU A 246 -2.61 2.66 33.60
C LEU A 246 -2.93 3.82 34.55
N VAL A 247 -4.14 3.81 35.12
CA VAL A 247 -4.61 4.81 36.09
C VAL A 247 -4.99 4.16 37.41
N THR A 248 -5.05 4.95 38.47
CA THR A 248 -5.68 4.53 39.75
C THR A 248 -7.03 5.24 39.89
N ILE A 249 -8.07 4.48 40.23
CA ILE A 249 -9.39 5.02 40.55
C ILE A 249 -9.37 5.61 41.96
N GLU A 250 -9.70 6.89 42.09
CA GLU A 250 -9.80 7.60 43.36
C GLU A 250 -11.23 7.54 43.93
N SER A 251 -12.24 7.72 43.07
CA SER A 251 -13.65 7.59 43.43
C SER A 251 -14.51 7.18 42.24
N ILE A 252 -15.71 6.67 42.52
CA ILE A 252 -16.73 6.35 41.52
C ILE A 252 -18.06 6.94 42.01
N GLU A 253 -18.66 7.81 41.20
CA GLU A 253 -19.92 8.49 41.49
C GLU A 253 -20.86 8.34 40.30
N GLY A 254 -21.87 7.47 40.43
CA GLY A 254 -22.79 7.17 39.33
C GLY A 254 -22.05 6.50 38.16
N THR A 255 -21.89 7.23 37.06
CA THR A 255 -21.13 6.82 35.86
C THR A 255 -19.77 7.52 35.73
N THR A 256 -19.39 8.34 36.72
CA THR A 256 -18.15 9.11 36.68
C THR A 256 -17.08 8.44 37.52
N LEU A 257 -15.92 8.17 36.92
CA LEU A 257 -14.72 7.72 37.63
C LEU A 257 -13.79 8.91 37.79
N THR A 258 -13.38 9.20 39.01
CA THR A 258 -12.27 10.13 39.28
C THR A 258 -10.98 9.32 39.28
N VAL A 259 -10.00 9.70 38.45
CA VAL A 259 -8.78 8.92 38.27
C VAL A 259 -7.52 9.79 38.32
N ARG A 260 -6.41 9.15 38.66
CA ARG A 260 -5.07 9.75 38.63
C ARG A 260 -4.16 9.02 37.65
N GLY A 261 -3.30 9.79 36.98
CA GLY A 261 -2.27 9.26 36.09
C GLY A 261 -2.72 9.09 34.65
N LEU A 262 -3.67 9.90 34.18
CA LEU A 262 -4.17 9.89 32.80
C LEU A 262 -3.54 11.03 31.97
N GLU A 263 -3.03 10.75 30.76
CA GLU A 263 -2.45 11.75 29.84
C GLU A 263 -3.36 12.16 28.67
N ALA A 264 -4.67 11.90 28.76
CA ALA A 264 -5.63 12.20 27.70
C ALA A 264 -6.11 13.66 27.75
N PHE A 265 -6.33 14.26 26.58
CA PHE A 265 -6.91 15.60 26.51
C PHE A 265 -8.38 15.62 26.97
N ASP A 266 -8.82 16.81 27.35
CA ASP A 266 -10.21 17.09 27.63
C ASP A 266 -11.06 16.76 26.39
N ASN A 267 -12.20 16.09 26.60
CA ASN A 267 -13.10 15.57 25.57
C ASN A 267 -12.54 14.41 24.73
N THR A 268 -11.47 13.73 25.16
CA THR A 268 -10.98 12.54 24.47
C THR A 268 -11.97 11.37 24.64
N PRO A 269 -12.37 10.67 23.55
CA PRO A 269 -13.25 9.49 23.63
C PRO A 269 -12.58 8.30 24.33
N VAL A 270 -13.35 7.61 25.16
CA VAL A 270 -12.94 6.38 25.85
C VAL A 270 -13.51 5.19 25.08
N LEU A 271 -12.67 4.19 24.81
CA LEU A 271 -13.07 2.97 24.10
C LEU A 271 -13.29 1.80 25.04
N ASP A 272 -12.45 1.65 26.07
CA ASP A 272 -12.47 0.47 26.93
C ASP A 272 -11.79 0.71 28.28
N ILE A 273 -12.15 -0.11 29.28
CA ILE A 273 -11.56 -0.14 30.61
C ILE A 273 -11.24 -1.59 30.98
N LYS A 274 -10.02 -1.88 31.42
CA LYS A 274 -9.61 -3.22 31.85
C LYS A 274 -8.90 -3.19 33.20
N PRO A 275 -9.14 -4.15 34.11
CA PRO A 275 -8.37 -4.22 35.34
C PRO A 275 -6.90 -4.51 35.04
N TYR A 276 -5.99 -3.86 35.77
CA TYR A 276 -4.59 -4.25 35.78
C TYR A 276 -4.41 -5.49 36.65
N HIS A 277 -3.66 -6.46 36.13
CA HIS A 277 -3.30 -7.67 36.85
C HIS A 277 -1.80 -7.93 36.71
N ALA A 278 -1.06 -7.81 37.82
CA ALA A 278 0.40 -7.91 37.81
C ALA A 278 0.93 -9.21 37.17
N GLY A 279 0.28 -10.35 37.41
CA GLY A 279 0.68 -11.63 36.81
C GLY A 279 0.39 -11.78 35.30
N ILE A 280 -0.25 -10.79 34.67
CA ILE A 280 -0.53 -10.76 33.22
C ILE A 280 0.22 -9.59 32.57
N ASP A 281 0.18 -8.43 33.21
CA ASP A 281 0.61 -7.16 32.62
C ASP A 281 2.04 -6.77 33.01
N THR A 282 2.66 -7.51 33.94
CA THR A 282 4.09 -7.39 34.25
C THR A 282 4.81 -8.60 33.65
N PRO A 283 5.89 -8.41 32.88
CA PRO A 283 6.74 -9.50 32.46
C PRO A 283 7.23 -10.31 33.66
N GLU A 284 7.31 -11.64 33.52
CA GLU A 284 7.91 -12.50 34.54
C GLU A 284 9.43 -12.27 34.59
N ASN A 285 9.83 -11.29 35.41
CA ASN A 285 11.21 -10.90 35.74
C ASN A 285 12.03 -10.28 34.58
N GLU A 286 12.40 -9.00 34.75
CA GLU A 286 13.77 -8.53 34.48
C GLU A 286 14.57 -8.59 35.79
#